data_AF-A0AAE4MFW0-F1
#
_entry.id   AF-A0AAE4MFW0-F1
#
_cell.length_a   1.000
_cell.length_b   1.000
_cell.length_c   1.000
_cell.angle_alpha   90.00
_cell.angle_beta   90.00
_cell.angle_gamma   90.00
#
_symmetry.space_group_name_H-M   'P 1'
#
loop_
_entity.id
_entity.type
_entity.pdbx_description
1 polymer ?
#
loop_
_entity_poly.entity_id
_entity_poly.type
_entity_poly.pdbx_seq_one_letter_code
_entity_poly.pdbx_strand_id
1 'polypeptide(L)'
;MDLIYERNLQPMKLAVLKGTRQDQAVVALAERLGINRQKMRKILINNCDMMTLENLGPRLEAADAAAKAAAAAGDEISDALSLPHLTTATGILSEVAAAELRRRAESDTAIAELLAEIVEAVS
;
A
#
# COMPACT_ATOMS: atom_id res chain seq x y z
N MET A 1 -8.37 32.82 -17.38
CA MET A 1 -9.66 32.38 -16.80
C MET A 1 -9.65 30.87 -16.93
N ASP A 2 -9.05 30.18 -15.97
CA ASP A 2 -8.75 28.75 -16.09
C ASP A 2 -10.02 27.93 -15.83
N LEU A 3 -10.64 27.51 -16.94
CA LEU A 3 -11.84 26.69 -17.00
C LEU A 3 -11.51 25.20 -16.91
N ILE A 4 -10.90 24.76 -15.82
CA ILE A 4 -10.86 23.33 -15.49
C ILE A 4 -11.29 23.17 -14.04
N TYR A 5 -12.59 22.98 -13.85
CA TYR A 5 -13.11 22.38 -12.62
C TYR A 5 -12.53 20.96 -12.54
N GLU A 6 -11.39 20.78 -11.88
CA GLU A 6 -10.93 19.46 -11.46
C GLU A 6 -12.02 18.86 -10.57
N ARG A 7 -12.71 17.85 -11.10
CA ARG A 7 -13.73 17.14 -10.34
C ARG A 7 -13.05 16.48 -9.15
N ASN A 8 -13.38 16.90 -7.93
CA ASN A 8 -12.90 16.21 -6.74
C ASN A 8 -13.41 14.75 -6.76
N LEU A 9 -12.50 13.80 -7.02
CA LEU A 9 -12.80 12.38 -7.10
C LEU A 9 -12.80 11.69 -5.74
N GLN A 10 -12.44 12.36 -4.65
CA GLN A 10 -12.35 11.75 -3.32
C GLN A 10 -13.64 11.04 -2.88
N PRO A 11 -14.86 11.61 -3.09
CA PRO A 11 -16.10 10.90 -2.73
C PRO A 11 -16.30 9.62 -3.53
N MET A 12 -15.91 9.62 -4.82
CA MET A 12 -16.00 8.43 -5.67
C MET A 12 -14.98 7.37 -5.26
N LYS A 13 -13.73 7.76 -4.99
CA LYS A 13 -12.70 6.84 -4.47
C LYS A 13 -13.15 6.20 -3.15
N LEU A 14 -13.76 6.97 -2.25
CA LEU A 14 -14.33 6.43 -1.02
C LEU A 14 -15.49 5.47 -1.28
N ALA A 15 -16.34 5.74 -2.27
CA ALA A 15 -17.44 4.83 -2.64
C ALA A 15 -16.90 3.48 -3.13
N VAL A 16 -15.86 3.49 -3.98
CA VAL A 16 -15.17 2.27 -4.44
C VAL A 16 -14.60 1.48 -3.25
N LEU A 17 -13.90 2.16 -2.33
CA LEU A 17 -13.31 1.53 -1.14
C LEU A 17 -14.33 1.01 -0.10
N LYS A 18 -15.61 1.32 -0.26
CA LYS A 18 -16.69 0.76 0.56
C LYS A 18 -17.25 -0.55 -0.02
N GLY A 19 -16.93 -0.90 -1.26
CA GLY A 19 -17.27 -2.20 -1.84
C GLY A 19 -16.63 -3.34 -1.05
N THR A 20 -17.33 -4.45 -0.86
CA THR A 20 -16.92 -5.54 0.05
C THR A 20 -15.50 -6.02 -0.19
N ARG A 21 -15.12 -6.27 -1.46
CA ARG A 21 -13.79 -6.80 -1.80
C ARG A 21 -12.68 -5.78 -1.59
N GLN A 22 -12.91 -4.54 -2.01
CA GLN A 22 -11.98 -3.44 -1.81
C GLN A 22 -11.80 -3.15 -0.32
N ASP A 23 -12.88 -3.18 0.45
CA ASP A 23 -12.85 -2.95 1.88
C ASP A 23 -12.05 -4.02 2.64
N GLN A 24 -12.18 -5.29 2.24
CA GLN A 24 -11.34 -6.38 2.74
C GLN A 24 -9.86 -6.12 2.44
N ALA A 25 -9.54 -5.65 1.24
CA ALA A 25 -8.17 -5.28 0.86
C ALA A 25 -7.64 -4.09 1.68
N VAL A 26 -8.49 -3.09 1.96
CA VAL A 26 -8.12 -1.98 2.86
C VAL A 26 -7.81 -2.50 4.26
N VAL A 27 -8.63 -3.40 4.81
CA VAL A 27 -8.41 -3.97 6.14
C VAL A 27 -7.11 -4.76 6.20
N ALA A 28 -6.87 -5.65 5.24
CA ALA A 28 -5.65 -6.45 5.18
C ALA A 28 -4.39 -5.57 5.08
N LEU A 29 -4.41 -4.52 4.25
CA LEU A 29 -3.29 -3.60 4.14
C LEU A 29 -3.10 -2.74 5.39
N ALA A 30 -4.19 -2.34 6.05
CA ALA A 30 -4.13 -1.59 7.30
C ALA A 30 -3.52 -2.43 8.43
N GLU A 31 -3.88 -3.72 8.53
CA GLU A 31 -3.32 -4.68 9.49
C GLU A 31 -1.83 -4.89 9.26
N ARG A 32 -1.41 -5.07 7.99
CA ARG A 32 0.00 -5.16 7.60
C ARG A 32 0.85 -3.97 8.04
N LEU A 33 0.27 -2.76 7.99
CA LEU A 33 0.95 -1.52 8.38
C LEU A 33 0.73 -1.14 9.85
N GLY A 34 -0.03 -1.92 10.62
CA GLY A 34 -0.35 -1.60 12.02
C GLY A 34 -1.16 -0.32 12.20
N ILE A 35 -1.96 0.09 11.21
CA ILE A 35 -2.79 1.32 11.26
C ILE A 35 -4.28 0.99 11.21
N ASN A 36 -5.12 1.98 11.55
CA ASN A 36 -6.57 1.79 11.44
C ASN A 36 -7.07 1.91 9.98
N ARG A 37 -8.20 1.25 9.70
CA ARG A 37 -8.88 1.23 8.40
C ARG A 37 -9.16 2.62 7.82
N GLN A 38 -9.55 3.60 8.64
CA GLN A 38 -9.87 4.95 8.13
C GLN A 38 -8.61 5.70 7.69
N LYS A 39 -7.50 5.53 8.40
CA LYS A 39 -6.19 6.05 8.01
C LYS A 39 -5.74 5.42 6.69
N MET A 40 -5.87 4.10 6.56
CA MET A 40 -5.55 3.41 5.30
C MET A 40 -6.41 3.90 4.12
N ARG A 41 -7.72 4.11 4.32
CA ARG A 41 -8.58 4.70 3.28
C ARG A 41 -8.09 6.08 2.84
N LYS A 42 -7.69 6.93 3.79
CA LYS A 42 -7.16 8.25 3.47
C LYS A 42 -5.89 8.15 2.63
N ILE A 43 -4.94 7.30 3.04
CA ILE A 43 -3.70 7.02 2.30
C ILE A 43 -4.02 6.57 0.86
N LEU A 44 -4.92 5.59 0.69
CA LEU A 44 -5.30 5.08 -0.63
C LEU A 44 -5.99 6.13 -1.49
N ILE A 45 -6.88 6.94 -0.92
CA ILE A 45 -7.57 8.02 -1.65
C ILE A 45 -6.59 9.08 -2.14
N ASN A 46 -5.57 9.39 -1.33
CA ASN A 46 -4.58 10.41 -1.65
C ASN A 46 -3.55 9.93 -2.68
N ASN A 47 -3.12 8.67 -2.59
CA ASN A 47 -1.99 8.19 -3.38
C ASN A 47 -2.38 7.33 -4.60
N CYS A 48 -3.55 6.70 -4.61
CA CYS A 48 -3.94 5.81 -5.71
C CYS A 48 -4.96 6.46 -6.65
N ASP A 49 -4.87 6.17 -7.94
CA ASP A 49 -5.88 6.56 -8.93
C ASP A 49 -7.14 5.66 -8.87
N MET A 50 -8.17 6.01 -9.64
CA MET A 50 -9.42 5.25 -9.63
C MET A 50 -9.21 3.79 -10.09
N MET A 51 -8.41 3.59 -11.14
CA MET A 51 -8.17 2.27 -11.72
C MET A 51 -7.49 1.33 -10.73
N THR A 52 -6.56 1.85 -9.93
CA THR A 52 -5.88 1.11 -8.85
C THR A 52 -6.87 0.72 -7.76
N LEU A 53 -7.72 1.66 -7.33
CA LEU A 53 -8.70 1.40 -6.26
C LEU A 53 -9.80 0.42 -6.67
N GLU A 54 -10.29 0.51 -7.91
CA GLU A 54 -11.29 -0.41 -8.45
C GLU A 54 -10.76 -1.85 -8.49
N ASN A 55 -9.48 -2.01 -8.82
CA ASN A 55 -8.79 -3.30 -8.91
C ASN A 55 -7.99 -3.67 -7.66
N LEU A 56 -8.18 -2.97 -6.53
CA LEU A 56 -7.33 -3.14 -5.34
C LEU A 56 -7.32 -4.58 -4.81
N GLY A 57 -8.48 -5.25 -4.78
CA GLY A 57 -8.59 -6.63 -4.28
C GLY A 57 -7.71 -7.62 -5.04
N PRO A 58 -7.93 -7.81 -6.36
CA PRO A 58 -7.06 -8.66 -7.18
C PRO A 58 -5.58 -8.27 -7.14
N ARG A 59 -5.27 -6.97 -7.08
CA ARG A 59 -3.88 -6.48 -6.99
C ARG A 59 -3.22 -6.88 -5.66
N LEU A 60 -3.96 -6.81 -4.55
CA LEU A 60 -3.47 -7.21 -3.24
C LEU A 60 -3.26 -8.73 -3.16
N GLU A 61 -4.18 -9.52 -3.72
CA GLU A 61 -4.05 -10.98 -3.82
C GLU A 61 -2.79 -11.39 -4.61
N ALA A 62 -2.48 -10.68 -5.70
CA ALA A 62 -1.26 -10.90 -6.46
C ALA A 62 0.00 -10.52 -5.67
N ALA A 63 -0.04 -9.43 -4.91
CA ALA A 63 1.06 -9.03 -4.02
C ALA A 63 1.28 -10.02 -2.87
N ASP A 64 0.21 -10.58 -2.28
CA ASP A 64 0.32 -11.65 -1.28
C ASP A 64 0.96 -12.91 -1.87
N ALA A 65 0.61 -13.29 -3.10
CA ALA A 65 1.25 -14.41 -3.77
C ALA A 65 2.74 -14.15 -4.04
N ALA A 66 3.10 -12.94 -4.47
CA ALA A 66 4.48 -12.53 -4.69
C ALA A 66 5.29 -12.52 -3.39
N ALA A 67 4.73 -11.97 -2.30
CA ALA A 67 5.36 -11.96 -0.99
C ALA A 67 5.62 -13.38 -0.46
N LYS A 68 4.65 -14.29 -0.60
CA LYS A 68 4.83 -15.71 -0.24
C LYS A 68 5.92 -16.40 -1.06
N ALA A 69 5.99 -16.11 -2.36
CA ALA A 69 7.03 -16.67 -3.23
C ALA A 69 8.43 -16.14 -2.85
N ALA A 70 8.53 -14.84 -2.54
CA ALA A 70 9.76 -14.22 -2.06
C ALA A 70 10.22 -14.81 -0.72
N ALA A 71 9.31 -14.94 0.24
CA ALA A 71 9.59 -15.57 1.53
C ALA A 71 10.07 -17.02 1.37
N ALA A 72 9.43 -17.81 0.48
CA ALA A 72 9.87 -19.17 0.17
C ALA A 72 11.28 -19.22 -0.46
N ALA A 73 11.73 -18.13 -1.09
CA ALA A 73 13.07 -17.96 -1.61
C ALA A 73 14.06 -17.33 -0.60
N GLY A 74 13.64 -17.11 0.65
CA GLY A 74 14.46 -16.56 1.74
C GLY A 74 14.37 -15.05 1.92
N ASP A 75 13.44 -14.37 1.24
CA ASP A 75 13.22 -12.93 1.36
C ASP A 75 12.02 -12.60 2.24
N GLU A 76 12.21 -12.77 3.55
CA GLU A 76 11.18 -12.48 4.57
C GLU A 76 11.01 -10.96 4.80
N ILE A 77 12.04 -10.16 4.52
CA ILE A 77 12.04 -8.70 4.72
C ILE A 77 10.99 -8.03 3.83
N SER A 78 10.90 -8.44 2.56
CA SER A 78 9.92 -7.88 1.64
C SER A 78 8.48 -8.08 2.10
N ASP A 79 8.17 -9.23 2.71
CA ASP A 79 6.84 -9.48 3.29
C ASP A 79 6.63 -8.71 4.58
N ALA A 80 7.62 -8.69 5.47
CA ALA A 80 7.57 -7.98 6.76
C ALA A 80 7.34 -6.47 6.59
N LEU A 81 7.91 -5.86 5.55
CA LEU A 81 7.71 -4.45 5.20
C LEU A 81 6.54 -4.22 4.23
N SER A 82 5.84 -5.30 3.82
CA SER A 82 4.74 -5.25 2.85
C SER A 82 5.12 -4.55 1.53
N LEU A 83 6.38 -4.71 1.09
CA LEU A 83 6.91 -4.01 -0.09
C LEU A 83 6.10 -4.31 -1.36
N PRO A 84 5.75 -5.57 -1.70
CA PRO A 84 4.95 -5.85 -2.89
C PRO A 84 3.58 -5.17 -2.87
N HIS A 85 2.98 -5.00 -1.69
CA HIS A 85 1.69 -4.33 -1.53
C HIS A 85 1.80 -2.83 -1.75
N LEU A 86 2.90 -2.23 -1.30
CA LEU A 86 3.14 -0.80 -1.42
C LEU A 86 3.71 -0.39 -2.78
N THR A 87 4.43 -1.28 -3.47
CA THR A 87 4.94 -1.04 -4.83
C THR A 87 3.96 -1.54 -5.87
N THR A 88 3.88 -2.85 -6.09
CA THR A 88 3.13 -3.43 -7.21
C THR A 88 1.63 -3.30 -7.04
N ALA A 89 1.07 -3.54 -5.84
CA ALA A 89 -0.38 -3.50 -5.68
C ALA A 89 -0.93 -2.06 -5.67
N THR A 90 -0.25 -1.11 -5.04
CA THR A 90 -0.79 0.25 -4.83
C THR A 90 -0.02 1.36 -5.54
N GLY A 91 1.25 1.15 -5.92
CA GLY A 91 2.10 2.16 -6.54
C GLY A 91 2.51 3.30 -5.59
N ILE A 92 2.29 3.14 -4.29
CA ILE A 92 2.56 4.18 -3.28
C ILE A 92 4.06 4.36 -3.07
N LEU A 93 4.80 3.25 -3.03
CA LEU A 93 6.26 3.27 -2.97
C LEU A 93 6.85 3.04 -4.36
N SER A 94 7.93 3.75 -4.67
CA SER A 94 8.76 3.43 -5.82
C SER A 94 9.63 2.21 -5.54
N GLU A 95 10.03 1.49 -6.58
CA GLU A 95 10.96 0.36 -6.45
C GLU A 95 12.30 0.77 -5.80
N VAL A 96 12.75 2.01 -6.05
CA VAL A 96 13.97 2.55 -5.44
C VAL A 96 13.79 2.75 -3.93
N ALA A 97 12.66 3.31 -3.50
CA ALA A 97 12.37 3.50 -2.08
C ALA A 97 12.22 2.14 -1.37
N ALA A 98 11.55 1.18 -1.99
CA ALA A 98 11.41 -0.18 -1.46
C ALA A 98 12.77 -0.90 -1.33
N ALA A 99 13.65 -0.76 -2.33
CA ALA A 99 15.00 -1.34 -2.28
C ALA A 99 15.85 -0.73 -1.15
N GLU A 100 15.75 0.58 -0.92
CA GLU A 100 16.47 1.22 0.19
C GLU A 100 15.94 0.79 1.56
N LEU A 101 14.62 0.71 1.73
CA LEU A 101 14.00 0.21 2.96
C LEU A 101 14.44 -1.23 3.27
N ARG A 102 14.46 -2.09 2.25
CA ARG A 102 14.97 -3.46 2.37
C ARG A 102 16.43 -3.48 2.79
N ARG A 103 17.29 -2.71 2.12
CA ARG A 103 18.72 -2.62 2.44
C ARG A 103 18.95 -2.17 3.88
N ARG A 104 18.14 -1.23 4.37
CA ARG A 104 18.20 -0.76 5.76
C ARG A 104 17.77 -1.83 6.76
N ALA A 105 16.76 -2.63 6.43
CA ALA A 105 16.39 -3.80 7.25
C ALA A 105 17.51 -4.86 7.28
N GLU A 106 18.20 -5.09 6.16
CA GLU A 106 19.37 -5.96 6.10
C GLU A 106 20.56 -5.42 6.91
N SER A 107 20.66 -4.09 7.07
CA SER A 107 21.67 -3.43 7.91
C SER A 107 21.26 -3.28 9.37
N ASP A 108 20.39 -4.16 9.88
CA ASP A 108 19.97 -4.26 11.29
C ASP A 108 19.04 -3.13 11.78
N THR A 109 18.38 -2.40 10.86
CA THR A 109 17.30 -1.46 11.25
C THR A 109 16.04 -2.25 11.60
N ALA A 110 15.40 -1.91 12.73
CA ALA A 110 14.22 -2.63 13.17
C ALA A 110 13.05 -2.45 12.19
N ILE A 111 12.39 -3.55 11.81
CA ILE A 111 11.20 -3.56 10.94
C ILE A 111 10.11 -2.61 11.44
N ALA A 112 9.92 -2.53 12.76
CA ALA A 112 8.93 -1.65 13.36
C ALA A 112 9.22 -0.16 13.13
N GLU A 113 10.49 0.23 13.15
CA GLU A 113 10.92 1.61 12.85
C GLU A 113 10.67 1.93 11.38
N LEU A 114 11.06 1.02 10.48
CA LEU A 114 10.84 1.18 9.05
C LEU A 114 9.35 1.24 8.68
N LEU A 115 8.49 0.43 9.32
CA LEU A 115 7.05 0.50 9.14
C LEU A 115 6.48 1.84 9.59
N ALA A 116 6.97 2.40 10.72
CA ALA A 116 6.57 3.72 11.18
C ALA A 116 6.97 4.82 10.18
N GLU A 117 8.19 4.76 9.65
CA GLU A 117 8.68 5.69 8.62
C GLU A 117 7.85 5.59 7.33
N ILE A 118 7.55 4.37 6.88
CA ILE A 118 6.68 4.15 5.71
C ILE A 118 5.33 4.82 5.96
N VAL A 119 4.69 4.54 7.10
CA VAL A 119 3.38 5.09 7.43
C VAL A 119 3.42 6.62 7.48
N GLU A 120 4.46 7.22 8.04
CA GLU A 120 4.63 8.67 8.07
C GLU A 120 4.79 9.26 6.66
N ALA A 121 5.59 8.63 5.81
CA ALA A 121 5.85 9.10 4.46
C ALA A 121 4.61 9.05 3.54
N VAL A 122 3.69 8.11 3.78
CA VAL A 122 2.52 7.89 2.89
C VAL A 122 1.20 8.50 3.39
N SER A 123 1.17 9.03 4.63
CA SER A 123 -0.03 9.56 5.31
C SER A 123 -0.43 10.98 4.87
#